data_AF-A0A2D4GC43-F1
#
_entry.id   AF-A0A2D4GC43-F1
#
_cell.length_a   1.000
_cell.length_b   1.000
_cell.length_c   1.000
_cell.angle_alpha   90.00
_cell.angle_beta   90.00
_cell.angle_gamma   90.00
#
_symmetry.space_group_name_H-M   'P 1'
#
loop_
_entity.id
_entity.type
_entity.pdbx_description
1 polymer ?
#
loop_
_entity_poly.entity_id
_entity_poly.type
_entity_poly.pdbx_seq_one_letter_code
_entity_poly.pdbx_strand_id
1 'polypeptide(L)'
;WIDDTHALGIFSSPITARDALNTKHLTVKTRPLSQATQAARAKARAYAEFLQPAKERPETSAALARRLVTGALGVRSKQSKAEREAERKQLQAARERKLLEAKQKEDAWEGRE
;
A
#
# COMPACT_ATOMS: atom_id res chain seq x y z
N TRP A 1 -1.24 19.00 3.23
CA TRP A 1 -1.11 20.45 2.99
C TRP A 1 -0.74 20.72 1.54
N ILE A 2 -1.36 21.72 0.91
CA ILE A 2 -1.06 22.15 -0.47
C ILE A 2 -0.24 23.44 -0.44
N ASP A 3 -0.71 24.42 0.32
CA ASP A 3 -0.07 25.72 0.60
C ASP A 3 -0.52 26.21 1.99
N ASP A 4 -0.15 27.44 2.38
CA ASP A 4 -0.45 28.03 3.69
C ASP A 4 -1.95 28.28 3.93
N THR A 5 -2.76 28.25 2.87
CA THR A 5 -4.20 28.56 2.91
C THR A 5 -5.09 27.39 2.49
N HIS A 6 -4.50 26.30 1.98
CA HIS A 6 -5.21 25.16 1.42
C HIS A 6 -4.70 23.81 1.95
N ALA A 7 -5.66 22.99 2.39
CA ALA A 7 -5.44 21.62 2.83
C ALA A 7 -6.32 20.64 2.04
N LEU A 8 -5.89 19.38 1.98
CA LEU A 8 -6.69 18.25 1.51
C LEU A 8 -7.08 17.41 2.72
N GLY A 9 -8.37 17.17 2.90
CA GLY A 9 -8.90 16.20 3.85
C GLY A 9 -9.13 14.86 3.17
N ILE A 10 -8.73 13.77 3.81
CA ILE A 10 -8.88 12.40 3.32
C ILE A 10 -9.74 11.66 4.33
N PHE A 11 -10.73 10.94 3.83
CA PHE A 11 -11.68 10.20 4.64
C PHE A 11 -11.67 8.74 4.23
N SER A 12 -11.85 7.84 5.19
CA SER A 12 -11.91 6.39 4.98
C SER A 12 -13.20 5.93 4.30
N SER A 13 -14.26 6.76 4.32
CA SER A 13 -15.56 6.45 3.74
C SER A 13 -16.11 7.64 2.94
N PRO A 14 -16.77 7.39 1.79
CA PRO A 14 -17.44 8.44 1.02
C PRO A 14 -18.59 9.11 1.78
N ILE A 15 -19.20 8.41 2.73
CA ILE A 15 -20.31 8.95 3.56
C ILE A 15 -19.75 10.04 4.48
N THR A 16 -18.70 9.71 5.23
CA THR A 16 -18.00 10.67 6.12
C THR A 16 -17.44 11.87 5.36
N ALA A 17 -16.92 11.65 4.14
CA ALA A 17 -16.47 12.74 3.28
C ALA A 17 -17.61 13.70 2.92
N ARG A 18 -18.80 13.16 2.60
CA ARG A 18 -19.98 13.98 2.27
C ARG A 18 -20.49 14.74 3.49
N ASP A 19 -20.54 14.12 4.65
CA ASP A 19 -20.95 14.76 5.89
C ASP A 19 -20.01 15.91 6.28
N ALA A 20 -18.70 15.72 6.11
CA ALA A 20 -17.71 16.78 6.31
C ALA A 20 -17.89 17.96 5.34
N LEU A 21 -18.25 17.69 4.07
CA LEU A 21 -18.56 18.76 3.10
C LEU A 21 -19.83 19.53 3.47
N ASN A 22 -20.82 18.85 4.05
CA ASN A 22 -22.08 19.47 4.47
C ASN A 22 -21.95 20.23 5.80
N THR A 23 -20.91 19.95 6.58
CA THR A 23 -20.64 20.63 7.84
C THR A 23 -20.16 22.06 7.56
N LYS A 24 -20.87 23.04 8.10
CA LYS A 24 -20.46 24.45 8.01
C LYS A 24 -19.38 24.75 9.04
N HIS A 25 -18.20 25.11 8.56
CA HIS A 25 -17.12 25.62 9.41
C HIS A 25 -17.10 27.15 9.37
N LEU A 26 -16.90 27.80 10.52
CA LEU A 26 -16.93 29.25 10.64
C LEU A 26 -15.78 29.93 9.89
N THR A 27 -14.63 29.26 9.78
CA THR A 27 -13.36 29.84 9.30
C THR A 27 -12.80 29.15 8.05
N VAL A 28 -13.39 28.05 7.58
CA VAL A 28 -12.86 27.23 6.48
C VAL A 28 -13.95 26.93 5.46
N LYS A 29 -13.62 27.11 4.17
CA LYS A 29 -14.50 26.73 3.07
C LYS A 29 -14.19 25.30 2.64
N THR A 30 -15.16 24.40 2.82
CA THR A 30 -15.10 23.02 2.33
C THR A 30 -15.62 22.97 0.89
N ARG A 31 -14.93 22.23 0.02
CA ARG A 31 -15.32 22.03 -1.38
C ARG A 31 -14.96 20.63 -1.85
N PRO A 32 -15.76 20.02 -2.74
CA PRO A 32 -15.39 18.76 -3.37
C PRO A 32 -14.08 18.88 -4.15
N LEU A 33 -13.35 17.77 -4.30
CA LEU A 33 -12.08 17.74 -5.04
C LEU A 33 -12.23 18.17 -6.52
N SER A 34 -13.42 17.98 -7.11
CA SER A 34 -13.73 18.43 -8.48
C SER A 34 -13.64 19.95 -8.65
N GLN A 35 -13.94 20.71 -7.59
CA GLN A 35 -13.90 22.18 -7.55
C GLN A 35 -12.58 22.71 -6.96
N ALA A 36 -11.60 21.84 -6.71
CA ALA A 36 -10.31 22.23 -6.18
C ALA A 36 -9.39 22.81 -7.26
N THR A 37 -8.39 23.59 -6.83
CA THR A 37 -7.37 24.16 -7.71
C THR A 37 -6.63 23.06 -8.48
N GLN A 38 -6.01 23.42 -9.62
CA GLN A 38 -5.26 22.46 -10.42
C GLN A 38 -4.10 21.84 -9.61
N ALA A 39 -3.41 22.63 -8.79
CA ALA A 39 -2.36 22.17 -7.89
C ALA A 39 -2.88 21.15 -6.87
N ALA A 40 -4.04 21.42 -6.26
CA ALA A 40 -4.69 20.51 -5.32
C ALA A 40 -5.06 19.18 -5.99
N ARG A 41 -5.62 19.22 -7.21
CA ARG A 41 -5.98 18.03 -7.99
C ARG A 41 -4.76 17.22 -8.40
N ALA A 42 -3.69 17.87 -8.84
CA ALA A 42 -2.44 17.21 -9.20
C ALA A 42 -1.82 16.50 -7.99
N LYS A 43 -1.78 17.16 -6.82
CA LYS A 43 -1.30 16.55 -5.58
C LYS A 43 -2.18 15.39 -5.13
N ALA A 44 -3.50 15.54 -5.18
CA ALA A 44 -4.41 14.44 -4.85
C ALA A 44 -4.19 13.21 -5.75
N ARG A 45 -3.96 13.40 -7.05
CA ARG A 45 -3.66 12.31 -7.99
C ARG A 45 -2.31 11.67 -7.72
N ALA A 46 -1.26 12.47 -7.53
CA ALA A 46 0.09 11.97 -7.26
C ALA A 46 0.17 11.15 -5.97
N TYR A 47 -0.62 11.52 -4.96
CA TYR A 47 -0.63 10.83 -3.68
C TYR A 47 -1.71 9.74 -3.59
N ALA A 48 -2.58 9.58 -4.58
CA ALA A 48 -3.73 8.66 -4.53
C ALA A 48 -3.37 7.24 -4.09
N GLU A 49 -2.19 6.74 -4.48
CA GLU A 49 -1.70 5.41 -4.08
C GLU A 49 -1.34 5.28 -2.60
N PHE A 50 -1.01 6.40 -1.95
CA PHE A 50 -0.69 6.52 -0.53
C PHE A 50 -1.92 6.91 0.32
N LEU A 51 -2.97 7.45 -0.31
CA LEU A 51 -4.22 7.83 0.36
C LEU A 51 -5.24 6.69 0.43
N GLN A 52 -4.93 5.54 -0.19
CA GLN A 52 -5.75 4.34 -0.05
C GLN A 52 -5.77 3.88 1.42
N PRO A 53 -6.85 3.19 1.85
CA PRO A 53 -6.91 2.51 3.14
C PRO A 53 -5.60 1.77 3.38
N ALA A 54 -5.10 1.79 4.62
CA ALA A 54 -3.79 1.27 4.99
C ALA A 54 -3.51 -0.04 4.26
N LYS A 55 -2.68 0.01 3.21
CA LYS A 55 -2.23 -1.19 2.52
C LYS A 55 -1.64 -2.07 3.60
N GLU A 56 -2.09 -3.32 3.68
CA GLU A 56 -1.52 -4.27 4.62
C GLU A 56 -0.01 -4.21 4.48
N ARG A 57 0.70 -4.16 5.63
CA ARG A 57 2.16 -4.12 5.60
C ARG A 57 2.60 -5.27 4.70
N PRO A 58 3.47 -5.01 3.70
CA PRO A 58 3.95 -6.08 2.84
C PRO A 58 4.42 -7.20 3.75
N GLU A 59 3.95 -8.43 3.51
CA GLU A 59 4.28 -9.56 4.36
C GLU A 59 5.80 -9.64 4.49
N THR A 60 6.33 -9.14 5.61
CA THR A 60 7.76 -9.13 5.83
C THR A 60 8.15 -10.58 6.02
N SER A 61 8.91 -11.13 5.08
CA SER A 61 9.36 -12.52 5.16
C SER A 61 9.98 -12.76 6.54
N ALA A 62 9.37 -13.65 7.32
CA ALA A 62 9.82 -13.95 8.68
C ALA A 62 11.28 -14.43 8.67
N ALA A 63 11.72 -15.09 7.59
CA ALA A 63 13.11 -15.49 7.38
C ALA A 63 14.07 -14.29 7.27
N LEU A 64 13.66 -13.23 6.56
CA LEU A 64 14.44 -12.00 6.46
C LEU A 64 14.52 -11.28 7.81
N ALA A 65 13.39 -11.13 8.50
CA ALA A 65 13.34 -10.51 9.83
C ALA A 65 14.26 -11.23 10.82
N ARG A 66 14.17 -12.57 10.88
CA ARG A 66 15.07 -13.38 11.72
C ARG A 66 16.54 -13.19 11.36
N ARG A 67 16.90 -13.19 10.07
CA ARG A 67 18.29 -12.97 9.64
C ARG A 67 18.82 -11.63 10.10
N LEU A 68 18.03 -10.57 9.91
CA LEU A 68 18.42 -9.20 10.30
C LEU A 68 18.62 -9.08 11.81
N VAL A 69 17.67 -9.58 12.60
CA VAL A 69 17.74 -9.55 14.07
C VAL A 69 18.91 -10.39 14.59
N THR A 70 19.08 -11.60 14.05
CA THR A 70 20.16 -12.52 14.45
C THR A 70 21.54 -11.92 14.15
N GLY A 71 21.70 -11.28 12.98
CA GLY A 71 22.94 -10.61 12.60
C GLY A 71 23.23 -9.37 13.45
N ALA A 72 22.22 -8.56 13.75
CA ALA A 72 22.39 -7.35 14.56
C ALA A 72 22.68 -7.65 16.04
N LEU A 73 22.06 -8.70 16.60
CA LEU A 73 22.23 -9.10 17.99
C LEU A 73 23.42 -10.06 18.21
N GLY A 74 24.08 -10.53 17.13
CA GLY A 74 25.19 -11.48 17.21
C GLY A 74 24.82 -12.84 17.82
N VAL A 75 23.53 -13.15 17.91
CA VAL A 75 23.03 -14.41 18.47
C VAL A 75 23.02 -15.50 17.41
N ARG A 76 23.08 -16.78 17.81
CA ARG A 76 22.92 -17.90 16.86
C ARG A 76 21.45 -18.20 16.62
N SER A 77 21.09 -18.42 15.35
CA SER A 77 19.73 -18.83 14.96
C SER A 77 19.37 -20.19 15.58
N LYS A 78 18.23 -20.26 16.27
CA LYS A 78 17.71 -21.49 16.88
C LYS A 78 17.06 -22.46 15.88
N GLN A 79 16.89 -22.05 14.61
CA GLN A 79 16.22 -22.87 13.59
C GLN A 79 17.07 -24.07 13.18
N SER A 80 16.41 -25.21 13.00
CA SER A 80 17.03 -26.42 12.45
C SER A 80 17.32 -26.27 10.96
N LYS A 81 18.22 -27.10 10.41
CA LYS A 81 18.50 -27.11 8.96
C LYS A 81 17.25 -27.47 8.14
N ALA A 82 16.45 -28.41 8.63
CA ALA A 82 15.20 -28.84 8.00
C ALA A 82 14.17 -27.69 7.92
N GLU A 83 14.01 -26.91 8.98
CA GLU A 83 13.11 -25.74 9.00
C GLU A 83 13.55 -24.68 7.98
N ARG A 84 14.87 -24.43 7.85
CA ARG A 84 15.40 -23.50 6.85
C ARG A 84 15.14 -23.96 5.42
N GLU A 85 15.30 -25.26 5.15
CA GLU A 85 15.02 -25.82 3.82
C GLU A 85 13.52 -25.79 3.48
N ALA A 86 12.66 -26.11 4.44
CA ALA A 86 11.21 -26.03 4.27
C ALA A 86 10.76 -24.60 3.95
N GLU A 87 11.23 -23.60 4.71
CA GLU A 87 10.94 -22.19 4.45
C GLU A 87 11.47 -21.72 3.09
N ARG A 88 12.65 -22.21 2.66
CA ARG A 88 13.22 -21.91 1.35
C ARG A 88 12.39 -22.49 0.21
N LYS A 89 11.92 -23.73 0.35
CA LYS A 89 11.02 -24.38 -0.61
C LYS A 89 9.68 -23.65 -0.68
N GLN A 90 9.12 -23.26 0.47
CA GLN A 90 7.88 -22.47 0.52
C GLN A 90 8.03 -21.12 -0.20
N LEU A 91 9.17 -20.44 -0.02
CA LEU A 91 9.46 -19.18 -0.70
C LEU A 91 9.66 -19.36 -2.21
N GLN A 92 10.26 -20.47 -2.66
CA GLN A 92 10.39 -20.82 -4.07
C GLN A 92 9.02 -21.08 -4.70
N ALA A 93 8.19 -21.92 -4.08
CA ALA A 93 6.84 -22.21 -4.55
C ALA A 93 5.97 -20.94 -4.63
N ALA A 94 6.08 -20.02 -3.66
CA ALA A 94 5.37 -18.75 -3.69
C ALA A 94 5.82 -17.84 -4.86
N ARG A 95 7.12 -17.83 -5.18
CA ARG A 95 7.65 -17.09 -6.35
C ARG A 95 7.19 -17.69 -7.66
N GLU A 96 7.24 -19.01 -7.79
CA GLU A 96 6.77 -19.73 -8.96
C GLU A 96 5.27 -19.50 -9.17
N ARG A 97 4.46 -19.57 -8.11
CA ARG A 97 3.03 -19.25 -8.18
C ARG A 97 2.79 -17.83 -8.69
N LYS A 98 3.52 -16.83 -8.16
CA LYS A 98 3.39 -15.44 -8.61
C LYS A 98 3.81 -15.26 -10.08
N LEU A 99 4.84 -15.97 -10.53
CA LEU A 99 5.27 -15.97 -11.94
C LEU A 99 4.21 -16.61 -12.84
N LEU A 100 3.62 -17.72 -12.42
CA LEU A 100 2.53 -18.38 -13.15
C LEU A 100 1.28 -17.49 -13.22
N GLU A 101 0.90 -16.84 -12.12
CA GLU A 101 -0.22 -15.87 -12.10
C GLU A 101 0.06 -14.68 -13.03
N ALA A 102 1.30 -14.18 -13.05
CA ALA A 102 1.68 -13.10 -13.97
C ALA A 102 1.60 -13.55 -15.43
N LYS A 103 2.07 -14.78 -15.73
CA LYS A 103 1.98 -15.37 -17.06
C LYS A 103 0.53 -15.60 -17.50
N GLN A 104 -0.31 -16.17 -16.63
CA GLN A 104 -1.75 -16.34 -16.89
C GLN A 104 -2.44 -15.01 -17.18
N LYS A 105 -2.03 -13.95 -16.46
CA LYS A 105 -2.55 -12.60 -16.69
C LYS A 105 -2.10 -12.01 -18.03
N GLU A 106 -0.87 -12.30 -18.45
CA GLU A 106 -0.32 -11.89 -19.75
C GLU A 106 -1.01 -12.63 -20.90
N ASP A 107 -1.14 -13.96 -20.80
CA ASP A 107 -1.84 -14.81 -21.78
C ASP A 107 -3.33 -14.40 -21.91
N ALA A 108 -4.00 -14.05 -20.80
CA ALA A 108 -5.38 -13.55 -20.81
C ALA A 108 -5.53 -12.17 -21.45
N TRP A 109 -4.44 -11.41 -21.56
CA TRP A 109 -4.42 -10.08 -22.19
C TRP A 109 -4.06 -10.14 -23.68
N GLU A 110 -3.27 -11.14 -24.11
CA GLU A 110 -2.87 -11.33 -25.52
C GLU A 110 -3.90 -12.10 -26.37
N GLY A 111 -4.92 -12.72 -25.75
CA GLY A 111 -5.93 -13.53 -26.45
C GLY A 111 -7.07 -12.79 -27.18
N ARG A 112 -6.84 -11.60 -27.75
CA ARG A 112 -7.85 -10.88 -28.55
C ARG A 112 -7.24 -10.15 -29.74
N GLU A 113 -7.01 -10.91 -30.82
CA GLU A 113 -7.13 -10.43 -32.21
C GLU A 113 -8.17 -11.27 -32.95
#